data_AF-A0A7W9HEG4-F1
#
_entry.id   AF-A0A7W9HEG4-F1
#
_cell.length_a   1.000
_cell.length_b   1.000
_cell.length_c   1.000
_cell.angle_alpha   90.00
_cell.angle_beta   90.00
_cell.angle_gamma   90.00
#
_symmetry.space_group_name_H-M   'P 1'
#
loop_
_entity.id
_entity.type
_entity.pdbx_description
1 polymer ?
#
loop_
_entity_poly.entity_id
_entity_poly.type
_entity_poly.pdbx_seq_one_letter_code
_entity_poly.pdbx_strand_id
1 'polypeptide(L)'
;MGTGGLIAAAALTGAVVAGGVGLPDPDDIWSDTGLRVVDRATRSDGECVPHSFGQVRELLAATPCVALDRMLFTLSDDRGGAIVVFVAWVEFDDRDGAREFKRVEDVHGTGDITPLSGSLLQIKDVPFSALNYDSDVLDDVTVVLAETEAVSGGFTAEYLDDIAGIAVLTPRP
;
A
#
# COMPACT_ATOMS: atom_id res chain seq x y z
N MET A 1 -4.85 -67.53 -20.27
CA MET A 1 -4.68 -66.19 -20.87
C MET A 1 -5.86 -65.36 -20.38
N GLY A 2 -5.84 -64.60 -19.28
CA GLY A 2 -4.75 -63.93 -18.58
C GLY A 2 -4.82 -62.43 -18.91
N THR A 3 -5.58 -61.67 -18.10
CA THR A 3 -5.59 -60.21 -17.84
C THR A 3 -6.97 -59.90 -17.20
N GLY A 4 -7.14 -59.36 -16.00
CA GLY A 4 -6.32 -58.41 -15.24
C GLY A 4 -6.92 -57.01 -15.42
N GLY A 5 -7.76 -56.55 -14.50
CA GLY A 5 -8.36 -55.21 -14.54
C GLY A 5 -8.75 -54.74 -13.14
N LEU A 6 -8.00 -53.74 -12.65
CA LEU A 6 -7.94 -53.25 -11.27
C LEU A 6 -9.16 -52.40 -10.87
N ILE A 7 -9.54 -52.52 -9.60
CA ILE A 7 -10.53 -51.69 -8.91
C ILE A 7 -9.86 -50.33 -8.60
N ALA A 8 -10.42 -49.24 -9.13
CA ALA A 8 -10.06 -47.88 -8.71
C ALA A 8 -11.08 -47.38 -7.70
N ALA A 9 -10.69 -47.34 -6.42
CA ALA A 9 -11.43 -46.64 -5.38
C ALA A 9 -11.06 -45.16 -5.44
N ALA A 10 -12.01 -44.29 -5.78
CA ALA A 10 -11.85 -42.85 -5.70
C ALA A 10 -12.05 -42.40 -4.25
N ALA A 11 -10.95 -41.98 -3.61
CA ALA A 11 -11.02 -41.27 -2.33
C ALA A 11 -11.47 -39.83 -2.61
N LEU A 12 -12.71 -39.49 -2.21
CA LEU A 12 -13.16 -38.10 -2.13
C LEU A 12 -12.60 -37.49 -0.84
N THR A 13 -11.42 -36.89 -0.94
CA THR A 13 -10.89 -36.02 0.10
C THR A 13 -11.67 -34.71 0.04
N GLY A 14 -12.69 -34.55 0.90
CA GLY A 14 -13.39 -33.28 1.06
C GLY A 14 -12.45 -32.26 1.69
N ALA A 15 -12.22 -31.14 1.00
CA ALA A 15 -11.53 -29.99 1.56
C ALA A 15 -12.48 -29.26 2.53
N VAL A 16 -12.01 -29.02 3.75
CA VAL A 16 -12.68 -28.20 4.76
C VAL A 16 -12.33 -26.74 4.46
N VAL A 17 -13.31 -25.91 4.12
CA VAL A 17 -13.08 -24.46 3.96
C VAL A 17 -13.07 -23.87 5.37
N ALA A 18 -11.89 -23.51 5.87
CA ALA A 18 -11.74 -22.81 7.13
C ALA A 18 -12.25 -21.37 6.96
N GLY A 19 -13.43 -21.07 7.50
CA GLY A 19 -13.92 -19.70 7.66
C GLY A 19 -13.14 -19.00 8.75
N GLY A 20 -11.98 -18.45 8.42
CA GLY A 20 -11.40 -17.35 9.19
C GLY A 20 -12.10 -16.07 8.76
N VAL A 21 -12.46 -15.21 9.72
CA VAL A 21 -12.62 -13.77 9.43
C VAL A 21 -11.24 -13.29 8.99
N GLY A 22 -10.97 -13.38 7.69
CA GLY A 22 -9.77 -12.83 7.09
C GLY A 22 -9.77 -11.32 7.28
N LEU A 23 -8.59 -10.73 7.46
CA LEU A 23 -8.42 -9.29 7.31
C LEU A 23 -9.02 -8.88 5.95
N PRO A 24 -9.70 -7.73 5.84
CA PRO A 24 -10.21 -7.23 4.57
C PRO A 24 -9.09 -7.20 3.53
N ASP A 25 -9.37 -7.64 2.30
CA ASP A 25 -8.35 -7.64 1.24
C ASP A 25 -8.06 -6.18 0.85
N PRO A 26 -6.79 -5.72 0.87
CA PRO A 26 -6.43 -4.39 0.40
C PRO A 26 -6.89 -4.07 -1.03
N ASP A 27 -7.20 -5.08 -1.84
CA ASP A 27 -7.68 -4.88 -3.20
C ASP A 27 -9.15 -4.43 -3.25
N ASP A 28 -9.94 -4.70 -2.20
CA ASP A 28 -11.39 -4.45 -2.18
C ASP A 28 -11.73 -2.95 -2.24
N ILE A 29 -10.85 -2.08 -1.73
CA ILE A 29 -11.05 -0.61 -1.72
C ILE A 29 -11.16 -0.02 -3.13
N TRP A 30 -10.63 -0.72 -4.13
CA TRP A 30 -10.59 -0.24 -5.51
C TRP A 30 -11.86 -0.54 -6.30
N SER A 31 -12.75 -1.39 -5.78
CA SER A 31 -13.88 -1.97 -6.52
C SER A 31 -14.81 -0.93 -7.16
N ASP A 32 -15.01 0.22 -6.51
CA ASP A 32 -15.92 1.28 -6.95
C ASP A 32 -15.22 2.44 -7.67
N THR A 33 -13.90 2.34 -7.88
CA THR A 33 -13.09 3.42 -8.50
C THR A 33 -12.99 3.33 -10.02
N GLY A 34 -13.42 2.20 -10.59
CA GLY A 34 -13.18 1.86 -12.00
C GLY A 34 -11.74 1.42 -12.30
N LEU A 35 -10.91 1.27 -11.28
CA LEU A 35 -9.55 0.73 -11.38
C LEU A 35 -9.53 -0.75 -11.00
N ARG A 36 -8.62 -1.50 -11.61
CA ARG A 36 -8.27 -2.87 -11.20
C ARG A 36 -6.84 -2.93 -10.70
N VAL A 37 -6.61 -3.71 -9.66
CA VAL A 37 -5.26 -4.06 -9.21
C VAL A 37 -4.61 -4.95 -10.26
N VAL A 38 -3.42 -4.54 -10.72
CA VAL A 38 -2.59 -5.32 -11.64
C VAL A 38 -1.58 -6.14 -10.86
N ASP A 39 -0.90 -5.49 -9.91
CA ASP A 39 0.08 -6.11 -9.03
C ASP A 39 0.23 -5.24 -7.77
N ARG A 40 0.71 -5.86 -6.68
CA ARG A 40 1.01 -5.16 -5.42
C ARG A 40 2.23 -5.76 -4.71
N ALA A 41 2.95 -4.91 -4.01
CA ALA A 41 4.11 -5.31 -3.22
C ALA A 41 4.06 -4.64 -1.85
N THR A 42 4.45 -5.41 -0.83
CA THR A 42 4.48 -4.94 0.56
C THR A 42 5.85 -5.15 1.17
N ARG A 43 6.27 -4.24 2.06
CA ARG A 43 7.41 -4.40 2.97
C ARG A 43 7.05 -3.91 4.36
N SER A 44 7.52 -4.65 5.35
CA SER A 44 7.45 -4.28 6.76
C SER A 44 8.86 -4.07 7.27
N ASP A 45 9.11 -2.92 7.87
CA ASP A 45 10.39 -2.49 8.41
C ASP A 45 10.18 -2.02 9.85
N GLY A 46 11.13 -2.30 10.74
CA GLY A 46 11.08 -1.83 12.14
C GLY A 46 11.66 -0.44 12.35
N GLU A 47 12.30 0.13 11.32
CA GLU A 47 13.02 1.41 11.38
C GLU A 47 12.54 2.36 10.28
N CYS A 48 12.16 3.59 10.62
CA CYS A 48 11.69 4.56 9.62
C CYS A 48 12.78 5.48 9.06
N VAL A 49 13.86 5.73 9.82
CA VAL A 49 14.92 6.67 9.41
C VAL A 49 15.63 6.26 8.10
N PRO A 50 15.97 4.98 7.86
CA PRO A 50 16.57 4.55 6.59
C PRO A 50 15.62 4.66 5.39
N HIS A 51 14.32 4.81 5.65
CA HIS A 51 13.24 4.82 4.67
C HIS A 51 12.53 6.16 4.62
N SER A 52 13.23 7.25 4.92
CA SER A 52 12.71 8.61 4.84
C SER A 52 13.78 9.58 4.34
N PHE A 53 13.36 10.77 3.94
CA PHE A 53 14.27 11.86 3.55
C PHE A 53 13.75 13.22 4.04
N GLY A 54 14.52 14.29 3.80
CA GLY A 54 14.16 15.65 4.22
C GLY A 54 14.06 15.85 5.74
N GLN A 55 13.25 16.83 6.15
CA GLN A 55 12.85 17.12 7.52
C GLN A 55 12.05 15.97 8.15
N VAL A 56 11.31 15.19 7.35
CA VAL A 56 10.64 13.96 7.83
C VAL A 56 11.66 12.99 8.43
N ARG A 57 12.78 12.75 7.73
CA ARG A 57 13.90 11.95 8.27
C ARG A 57 14.52 12.56 9.52
N GLU A 58 14.68 13.89 9.55
CA GLU A 58 15.23 14.60 10.72
C GLU A 58 14.31 14.43 11.94
N LEU A 59 12.99 14.53 11.75
CA LEU A 59 12.00 14.27 12.78
C LEU A 59 12.08 12.82 13.26
N LEU A 60 12.08 11.85 12.35
CA LEU A 60 12.12 10.42 12.70
C LEU A 60 13.42 10.01 13.41
N ALA A 61 14.51 10.75 13.21
CA ALA A 61 15.74 10.56 13.97
C ALA A 61 15.61 11.03 15.43
N ALA A 62 14.75 12.02 15.70
CA ALA A 62 14.47 12.53 17.05
C ALA A 62 13.28 11.84 17.73
N THR A 63 12.29 11.42 16.94
CA THR A 63 11.05 10.76 17.35
C THR A 63 10.91 9.47 16.54
N PRO A 64 11.56 8.38 16.96
CA PRO A 64 11.53 7.12 16.22
C PRO A 64 10.12 6.54 16.18
N CYS A 65 9.78 5.96 15.03
CA CYS A 65 8.62 5.08 14.92
C CYS A 65 8.93 3.71 15.54
N VAL A 66 7.88 2.94 15.81
CA VAL A 66 7.98 1.54 16.27
C VAL A 66 7.74 0.52 15.17
N ALA A 67 7.06 0.93 14.09
CA ALA A 67 6.84 0.12 12.91
C ALA A 67 6.62 0.98 11.66
N LEU A 68 7.02 0.43 10.52
CA LEU A 68 6.77 0.96 9.20
C LEU A 68 6.26 -0.16 8.31
N ASP A 69 5.05 -0.01 7.78
CA ASP A 69 4.57 -0.84 6.67
C ASP A 69 4.46 0.02 5.42
N ARG A 70 4.84 -0.54 4.28
CA ARG A 70 4.81 0.13 2.98
C ARG A 70 4.21 -0.78 1.95
N MET A 71 3.32 -0.23 1.13
CA MET A 71 2.65 -0.92 0.05
C MET A 71 2.73 -0.11 -1.23
N LEU A 72 2.93 -0.80 -2.34
CA LEU A 72 2.91 -0.21 -3.68
C LEU A 72 1.93 -1.00 -4.54
N PHE A 73 0.97 -0.32 -5.15
CA PHE A 73 0.05 -0.88 -6.13
C PHE A 73 0.41 -0.40 -7.52
N THR A 74 0.19 -1.26 -8.51
CA THR A 74 -0.09 -0.83 -9.88
C THR A 74 -1.56 -1.03 -10.15
N LEU A 75 -2.27 0.04 -10.45
CA LEU A 75 -3.68 0.01 -10.80
C LEU A 75 -3.87 0.37 -12.27
N SER A 76 -4.93 -0.12 -12.90
CA SER A 76 -5.22 0.19 -14.30
C SER A 76 -6.70 0.42 -14.58
N ASP A 77 -6.98 1.33 -15.50
CA ASP A 77 -8.33 1.59 -16.00
C ASP A 77 -8.68 0.67 -17.18
N ASP A 78 -9.95 0.65 -17.57
CA ASP A 78 -10.47 -0.15 -18.68
C ASP A 78 -9.96 0.29 -20.07
N ARG A 79 -9.37 1.50 -20.17
CA ARG A 79 -8.78 2.07 -21.38
C ARG A 79 -7.29 1.78 -21.51
N GLY A 80 -6.68 1.11 -20.53
CA GLY A 80 -5.27 0.74 -20.52
C GLY A 80 -4.33 1.81 -19.97
N GLY A 81 -4.87 2.87 -19.34
CA GLY A 81 -4.10 3.76 -18.48
C GLY A 81 -3.70 3.04 -17.20
N ALA A 82 -2.57 3.43 -16.63
CA ALA A 82 -2.06 2.87 -15.39
C ALA A 82 -1.58 3.96 -14.44
N ILE A 83 -1.81 3.74 -13.15
CA ILE A 83 -1.31 4.56 -12.06
C ILE A 83 -0.53 3.68 -11.08
N VAL A 84 0.38 4.30 -10.35
CA VAL A 84 1.04 3.71 -9.20
C VAL A 84 0.53 4.40 -7.94
N VAL A 85 0.24 3.61 -6.91
CA VAL A 85 -0.21 4.12 -5.61
C VAL A 85 0.75 3.62 -4.55
N PHE A 86 1.34 4.53 -3.80
CA PHE A 86 2.16 4.23 -2.64
C PHE A 86 1.34 4.49 -1.37
N VAL A 87 1.39 3.57 -0.41
CA VAL A 87 0.78 3.72 0.91
C VAL A 87 1.81 3.36 1.97
N ALA A 88 1.92 4.16 3.03
CA ALA A 88 2.75 3.84 4.18
C ALA A 88 1.98 4.02 5.49
N TRP A 89 2.22 3.11 6.44
CA TRP A 89 1.74 3.20 7.81
C TRP A 89 2.95 3.38 8.73
N VAL A 90 2.98 4.50 9.42
CA VAL A 90 4.05 4.87 10.37
C VAL A 90 3.48 4.86 11.77
N GLU A 91 3.85 3.85 12.56
CA GLU A 91 3.37 3.69 13.94
C GLU A 91 4.35 4.30 14.94
N PHE A 92 3.83 4.99 15.94
CA PHE A 92 4.60 5.61 17.02
C PHE A 92 4.24 5.00 18.38
N ASP A 93 5.15 5.14 19.35
CA ASP A 93 4.89 4.74 20.74
C ASP A 93 3.73 5.52 21.38
N ASP A 94 3.48 6.75 20.92
CA ASP A 94 2.45 7.62 21.47
C ASP A 94 1.81 8.55 20.43
N ARG A 95 0.72 9.19 20.86
CA ARG A 95 -0.11 10.09 20.04
C ARG A 95 0.56 11.43 19.73
N ASP A 96 1.55 11.84 20.52
CA ASP A 96 2.27 13.10 20.28
C ASP A 96 3.23 12.91 19.11
N GLY A 97 3.93 11.77 19.05
CA GLY A 97 4.80 11.39 17.93
C GLY A 97 4.03 11.31 16.61
N ALA A 98 2.89 10.60 16.59
CA ALA A 98 2.06 10.49 15.40
C ALA A 98 1.55 11.86 14.90
N ARG A 99 1.10 12.73 15.81
CA ARG A 99 0.63 14.07 15.43
C ARG A 99 1.75 14.96 14.91
N GLU A 100 2.93 14.91 15.51
CA GLU A 100 4.07 15.71 15.06
C GLU A 100 4.58 15.22 13.70
N PHE A 101 4.60 13.90 13.47
CA PHE A 101 4.91 13.32 12.17
C PHE A 101 3.94 13.81 11.10
N LYS A 102 2.63 13.62 11.30
CA LYS A 102 1.61 14.08 10.34
C LYS A 102 1.74 15.59 10.06
N ARG A 103 1.99 16.40 11.09
CA ARG A 103 2.17 17.86 10.92
C ARG A 103 3.36 18.23 10.02
N VAL A 104 4.43 17.45 10.03
CA VAL A 104 5.60 17.68 9.16
C VAL A 104 5.36 17.10 7.78
N GLU A 105 4.85 15.87 7.71
CA GLU A 105 4.55 15.13 6.48
C GLU A 105 3.53 15.86 5.58
N ASP A 106 2.46 16.42 6.16
CA ASP A 106 1.41 17.15 5.43
C ASP A 106 1.90 18.48 4.80
N VAL A 107 3.13 18.91 5.10
CA VAL A 107 3.71 20.13 4.53
C VAL A 107 4.54 19.77 3.30
N HIS A 108 3.99 20.02 2.13
CA HIS A 108 4.68 19.79 0.87
C HIS A 108 6.13 20.34 0.86
N GLY A 109 7.10 19.47 0.52
CA GLY A 109 8.52 19.81 0.43
C GLY A 109 9.33 19.64 1.72
N THR A 110 8.74 19.13 2.80
CA THR A 110 9.48 18.76 4.03
C THR A 110 10.15 17.39 3.94
N GLY A 111 9.86 16.57 2.94
CA GLY A 111 10.34 15.19 2.83
C GLY A 111 9.15 14.23 2.83
N ASP A 112 9.45 12.92 2.85
CA ASP A 112 8.45 11.84 2.86
C ASP A 112 9.14 10.53 3.27
N ILE A 113 8.35 9.49 3.51
CA ILE A 113 8.75 8.08 3.52
C ILE A 113 9.11 7.64 2.10
N THR A 114 10.31 7.08 1.92
CA THR A 114 10.77 6.59 0.62
C THR A 114 9.86 5.47 0.09
N PRO A 115 9.22 5.65 -1.08
CA PRO A 115 8.39 4.63 -1.70
C PRO A 115 9.17 3.35 -2.03
N LEU A 116 8.44 2.23 -2.20
CA LEU A 116 9.03 1.01 -2.72
C LEU A 116 9.44 1.18 -4.18
N SER A 117 10.49 0.49 -4.61
CA SER A 117 10.90 0.52 -6.02
C SER A 117 9.85 -0.15 -6.90
N GLY A 118 9.56 0.48 -8.04
CA GLY A 118 8.70 -0.07 -9.09
C GLY A 118 9.20 -1.39 -9.66
N SER A 119 10.49 -1.70 -9.49
CA SER A 119 11.06 -3.00 -9.87
C SER A 119 10.42 -4.19 -9.15
N LEU A 120 9.85 -3.98 -7.95
CA LEU A 120 9.08 -5.00 -7.24
C LEU A 120 7.80 -5.40 -7.98
N LEU A 121 7.26 -4.51 -8.81
CA LEU A 121 6.07 -4.71 -9.65
C LEU A 121 6.43 -4.82 -11.15
N GLN A 122 7.72 -4.97 -11.48
CA GLN A 122 8.22 -5.02 -12.86
C GLN A 122 7.90 -3.77 -13.70
N ILE A 123 7.72 -2.61 -13.05
CA ILE A 123 7.58 -1.31 -13.70
C ILE A 123 8.84 -0.46 -13.48
N LYS A 124 8.97 0.64 -14.24
CA LYS A 124 10.00 1.64 -13.95
C LYS A 124 9.62 2.40 -12.69
N ASP A 125 10.62 2.88 -11.95
CA ASP A 125 10.37 3.81 -10.85
C ASP A 125 9.67 5.06 -11.39
N VAL A 126 8.58 5.45 -10.73
CA VAL A 126 7.85 6.69 -10.99
C VAL A 126 8.16 7.64 -9.84
N PRO A 127 8.64 8.86 -10.11
CA PRO A 127 8.82 9.86 -9.07
C PRO A 127 7.48 10.28 -8.50
N PHE A 128 7.32 10.11 -7.19
CA PHE A 128 6.20 10.65 -6.42
C PHE A 128 6.41 12.14 -6.17
N SER A 129 5.40 12.94 -6.53
CA SER A 129 5.52 14.40 -6.53
C SER A 129 5.03 15.05 -5.25
N ALA A 130 4.34 14.32 -4.36
CA ALA A 130 3.60 14.84 -3.22
C ALA A 130 2.53 15.88 -3.62
N LEU A 131 2.02 15.82 -4.85
CA LEU A 131 0.90 16.67 -5.32
C LEU A 131 -0.45 15.95 -5.32
N ASN A 132 -0.45 14.61 -5.35
CA ASN A 132 -1.66 13.79 -5.23
C ASN A 132 -1.48 12.94 -3.99
N TYR A 133 -1.81 13.53 -2.85
CA TYR A 133 -1.41 13.09 -1.52
C TYR A 133 -2.59 13.18 -0.56
N ASP A 134 -2.78 12.17 0.27
CA ASP A 134 -3.64 12.28 1.44
C ASP A 134 -3.03 11.51 2.62
N SER A 135 -3.45 11.84 3.84
CA SER A 135 -3.04 11.12 5.03
C SER A 135 -4.03 11.25 6.18
N ASP A 136 -4.09 10.20 7.02
CA ASP A 136 -4.98 10.12 8.18
C ASP A 136 -4.27 9.50 9.39
N VAL A 137 -4.90 9.59 10.56
CA VAL A 137 -4.43 8.98 11.80
C VAL A 137 -5.33 7.82 12.19
N LEU A 138 -4.76 6.62 12.28
CA LEU A 138 -5.40 5.39 12.71
C LEU A 138 -5.00 5.07 14.16
N ASP A 139 -5.98 4.63 14.95
CA ASP A 139 -5.80 4.19 16.35
C ASP A 139 -5.02 5.19 17.23
N ASP A 140 -5.08 6.48 16.87
CA ASP A 140 -4.38 7.62 17.47
C ASP A 140 -2.83 7.60 17.44
N VAL A 141 -2.21 6.51 16.98
CA VAL A 141 -0.74 6.32 17.03
C VAL A 141 -0.11 5.91 15.70
N THR A 142 -0.91 5.56 14.69
CA THR A 142 -0.42 5.24 13.35
C THR A 142 -0.83 6.34 12.39
N VAL A 143 0.10 6.85 11.61
CA VAL A 143 -0.21 7.75 10.49
C VAL A 143 -0.18 6.92 9.22
N VAL A 144 -1.28 6.92 8.47
CA VAL A 144 -1.32 6.40 7.11
C VAL A 144 -1.16 7.57 6.15
N LEU A 145 -0.25 7.45 5.19
CA LEU A 145 -0.11 8.40 4.08
C LEU A 145 -0.17 7.64 2.77
N ALA A 146 -0.69 8.29 1.75
CA ALA A 146 -0.74 7.75 0.41
C ALA A 146 -0.41 8.79 -0.64
N GLU A 147 0.28 8.35 -1.69
CA GLU A 147 0.53 9.14 -2.88
C GLU A 147 0.17 8.38 -4.14
N THR A 148 -0.23 9.11 -5.18
CA THR A 148 -0.63 8.54 -6.47
C THR A 148 0.04 9.24 -7.64
N GLU A 149 0.54 8.48 -8.62
CA GLU A 149 1.12 9.03 -9.84
C GLU A 149 0.70 8.26 -11.10
N ALA A 150 0.60 8.97 -12.23
CA ALA A 150 0.34 8.34 -13.51
C ALA A 150 1.59 7.63 -14.06
N VAL A 151 1.46 6.35 -14.38
CA VAL A 151 2.47 5.59 -15.14
C VAL A 151 2.26 5.80 -16.64
N SER A 152 1.00 5.80 -17.07
CA SER A 152 0.58 6.00 -18.47
C SER A 152 -0.87 6.45 -18.54
N GLY A 153 -1.28 7.01 -19.68
CA GLY A 153 -2.65 7.52 -19.86
C GLY A 153 -2.80 8.99 -19.47
N GLY A 154 -4.03 9.50 -19.54
CA GLY A 154 -4.36 10.90 -19.32
C GLY A 154 -5.21 11.11 -18.07
N PHE A 155 -4.68 10.73 -16.90
CA PHE A 155 -5.33 11.01 -15.61
C PHE A 155 -5.11 12.49 -15.23
N THR A 156 -6.17 13.13 -14.74
CA THR A 156 -6.08 14.50 -14.22
C THR A 156 -5.52 14.50 -12.81
N ALA A 157 -4.86 15.58 -12.38
CA ALA A 157 -4.36 15.72 -11.01
C ALA A 157 -5.48 15.54 -9.96
N GLU A 158 -6.64 16.17 -10.16
CA GLU A 158 -7.82 16.03 -9.26
C GLU A 158 -8.23 14.56 -9.06
N TYR A 159 -8.28 13.77 -10.15
CA TYR A 159 -8.57 12.34 -10.06
C TYR A 159 -7.48 11.56 -9.30
N LEU A 160 -6.19 11.88 -9.52
CA LEU A 160 -5.11 11.20 -8.79
C LEU A 160 -5.14 11.53 -7.29
N ASP A 161 -5.51 12.77 -6.95
CA ASP A 161 -5.69 13.24 -5.58
C ASP A 161 -6.85 12.51 -4.89
N ASP A 162 -8.00 12.41 -5.57
CA ASP A 162 -9.15 11.61 -5.10
C ASP A 162 -8.76 10.14 -4.84
N ILE A 163 -7.91 9.55 -5.70
CA ILE A 163 -7.41 8.19 -5.50
C ILE A 163 -6.50 8.09 -4.28
N ALA A 164 -5.64 9.09 -4.00
CA ALA A 164 -4.85 9.11 -2.78
C ALA A 164 -5.74 9.13 -1.52
N GLY A 165 -6.84 9.90 -1.55
CA GLY A 165 -7.83 9.91 -0.47
C GLY A 165 -8.61 8.60 -0.28
N ILE A 166 -8.73 7.77 -1.32
CA ILE A 166 -9.24 6.40 -1.17
C ILE A 166 -8.14 5.48 -0.62
N ALA A 167 -6.90 5.67 -1.07
CA ALA A 167 -5.75 4.85 -0.71
C ALA A 167 -5.43 4.88 0.80
N VAL A 168 -5.69 5.99 1.49
CA VAL A 168 -5.51 6.05 2.96
C VAL A 168 -6.45 5.10 3.73
N LEU A 169 -7.52 4.61 3.09
CA LEU A 169 -8.44 3.62 3.67
C LEU A 169 -7.94 2.17 3.50
N THR A 170 -6.79 1.97 2.86
CA THR A 170 -6.21 0.64 2.67
C THR A 170 -5.99 -0.03 4.04
N PRO A 171 -6.47 -1.28 4.23
CA PRO A 171 -6.12 -2.07 5.40
C PRO A 171 -4.60 -2.27 5.49
N ARG A 172 -4.05 -2.05 6.69
CA ARG A 172 -2.64 -2.35 6.97
C ARG A 172 -2.39 -3.86 6.78
N PRO A 173 -1.31 -4.27 6.08
CA PRO A 173 -1.01 -5.66 5.73
C PRO A 173 -0.56 -6.55 6.90
#